data_AF-A0A961HSE9-F1
#
_entry.id   AF-A0A961HSE9-F1
#
_cell.length_a   1.000
_cell.length_b   1.000
_cell.length_c   1.000
_cell.angle_alpha   90.00
_cell.angle_beta   90.00
_cell.angle_gamma   90.00
#
_symmetry.space_group_name_H-M   'P 1'
#
loop_
_entity.id
_entity.type
_entity.pdbx_description
1 polymer ?
#
loop_
_entity_poly.entity_id
_entity_poly.type
_entity_poly.pdbx_seq_one_letter_code
_entity_poly.pdbx_strand_id
1 'polypeptide(L)'
;ERIRAFVRMTRENTPDLIEYGCPVGSLCTELQKQSGQLGIAAAELFTGHLQWLEQNFKQLNPKAPALRQAIHLLSLLEGATLLAHSFGDPKYINEELESIEEWLSSLEQSNQAKQ
;
A
#
# COMPACT_ATOMS: atom_id res chain seq x y z
N GLU A 1 10.72 -8.89 6.36
CA GLU A 1 10.60 -7.93 7.49
C GLU A 1 9.95 -6.59 7.19
N ARG A 2 10.62 -5.58 6.60
CA ARG A 2 10.11 -4.19 6.56
C ARG A 2 8.76 -4.04 5.82
N ILE A 3 8.58 -4.71 4.69
CA ILE A 3 7.32 -4.67 3.93
C ILE A 3 6.19 -5.32 4.74
N ARG A 4 6.45 -6.45 5.41
CA ARG A 4 5.47 -7.09 6.30
C ARG A 4 5.13 -6.22 7.51
N ALA A 5 6.09 -5.46 8.04
CA ALA A 5 5.81 -4.49 9.10
C ALA A 5 4.86 -3.38 8.62
N PHE A 6 5.02 -2.91 7.38
CA PHE A 6 4.10 -1.96 6.76
C PHE A 6 2.68 -2.54 6.62
N VAL A 7 2.55 -3.80 6.16
CA VAL A 7 1.26 -4.50 6.06
C VAL A 7 0.61 -4.71 7.44
N ARG A 8 1.39 -5.11 8.46
CA ARG A 8 0.90 -5.24 9.83
C ARG A 8 0.42 -3.92 10.42
N MET A 9 1.15 -2.83 10.19
CA MET A 9 0.72 -1.48 10.58
C MET A 9 -0.63 -1.14 9.93
N THR A 10 -0.84 -1.45 8.65
CA THR A 10 -2.15 -1.25 8.00
C THR A 10 -3.25 -2.08 8.66
N ARG A 11 -2.96 -3.34 9.02
CA ARG A 11 -3.90 -4.21 9.75
C ARG A 11 -4.28 -3.62 11.12
N GLU A 12 -3.30 -3.15 11.88
CA GLU A 12 -3.52 -2.55 13.20
C GLU A 12 -4.37 -1.27 13.13
N ASN A 13 -4.24 -0.48 12.06
CA ASN A 13 -5.01 0.75 11.85
C ASN A 13 -6.34 0.54 11.11
N THR A 14 -6.77 -0.71 10.89
CA THR A 14 -8.02 -1.01 10.17
C THR A 14 -9.26 -0.29 10.73
N PRO A 15 -9.47 -0.17 12.06
CA PRO A 15 -10.60 0.60 12.60
C PRO A 15 -10.63 2.06 12.10
N ASP A 16 -9.49 2.75 12.15
CA ASP A 16 -9.37 4.14 11.70
C ASP A 16 -9.52 4.25 10.18
N LEU A 17 -8.99 3.28 9.43
CA LEU A 17 -9.10 3.23 7.96
C LEU A 17 -10.55 3.03 7.51
N ILE A 18 -11.36 2.30 8.29
CA ILE A 18 -12.80 2.16 8.03
C ILE A 18 -13.52 3.45 8.38
N GLU A 19 -13.19 4.09 9.50
CA GLU A 19 -13.88 5.29 9.96
C GLU A 19 -13.57 6.53 9.10
N TYR A 20 -12.30 6.70 8.71
CA TYR A 20 -11.81 7.94 8.07
C TYR A 20 -11.23 7.75 6.67
N GLY A 21 -11.08 6.50 6.21
CA GLY A 21 -10.35 6.19 4.99
C GLY A 21 -8.83 6.29 5.17
N CYS A 22 -8.08 6.12 4.09
CA CYS A 22 -6.64 6.37 4.12
C CYS A 22 -6.39 7.88 4.27
N PRO A 23 -5.69 8.34 5.33
CA PRO A 23 -5.46 9.77 5.55
C PRO A 23 -4.65 10.41 4.42
N VAL A 24 -3.71 9.66 3.81
CA VAL A 24 -2.95 10.14 2.66
C VAL A 24 -3.80 10.13 1.39
N GLY A 25 -4.55 9.04 1.16
CA GLY A 25 -5.43 8.89 0.00
C GLY A 25 -6.53 9.95 -0.06
N SER A 26 -7.26 10.17 1.04
CA SER A 26 -8.33 11.17 1.10
C SER A 26 -7.78 12.58 0.90
N LEU A 27 -6.68 12.95 1.58
CA LEU A 27 -6.03 14.25 1.40
C LEU A 27 -5.59 14.48 -0.05
N CYS A 28 -4.85 13.53 -0.63
CA CYS A 28 -4.32 13.67 -1.98
C CYS A 28 -5.44 13.78 -3.01
N THR A 29 -6.46 12.93 -2.89
CA THR A 29 -7.58 12.92 -3.85
C THR A 29 -8.42 14.20 -3.76
N GLU A 30 -8.71 14.71 -2.56
CA GLU A 30 -9.44 15.97 -2.41
C GLU A 30 -8.64 17.19 -2.88
N LEU A 31 -7.36 17.30 -2.53
CA LEU A 31 -6.52 18.41 -2.98
C LEU A 31 -6.25 18.38 -4.49
N GLN A 32 -6.18 17.20 -5.09
CA GLN A 32 -6.00 17.07 -6.54
C GLN A 32 -7.20 17.61 -7.32
N LYS A 33 -8.43 17.52 -6.80
CA LYS A 33 -9.63 18.10 -7.44
C LYS A 33 -9.54 19.61 -7.57
N GLN A 34 -8.85 20.28 -6.65
CA GLN A 34 -8.71 21.75 -6.66
C GLN A 34 -7.76 22.26 -7.75
N SER A 35 -6.99 21.36 -8.40
CA SER A 35 -6.05 21.65 -9.50
C SER A 35 -5.03 22.75 -9.19
N GLY A 36 -3.77 22.39 -8.96
CA GLY A 36 -2.70 23.36 -8.77
C GLY A 36 -1.53 22.85 -7.95
N GLN A 37 -0.75 23.79 -7.41
CA GLN A 37 0.47 23.49 -6.65
C GLN A 37 0.19 22.63 -5.40
N LEU A 38 -0.97 22.80 -4.76
CA LEU A 38 -1.34 22.01 -3.57
C LEU A 38 -1.59 20.53 -3.90
N GLY A 39 -2.26 20.22 -5.01
CA GLY A 39 -2.47 18.84 -5.44
C GLY A 39 -1.16 18.13 -5.77
N ILE A 40 -0.25 18.85 -6.45
CA ILE A 40 1.10 18.36 -6.75
C ILE A 40 1.87 18.08 -5.45
N ALA A 41 1.88 19.03 -4.52
CA ALA A 41 2.56 18.87 -3.23
C ALA A 41 1.96 17.71 -2.41
N ALA A 42 0.64 17.53 -2.42
CA ALA A 42 0.01 16.40 -1.74
C ALA A 42 0.46 15.05 -2.33
N ALA A 43 0.55 14.95 -3.66
CA ALA A 43 1.00 13.73 -4.35
C ALA A 43 2.46 13.33 -4.01
N GLU A 44 3.28 14.24 -3.49
CA GLU A 44 4.62 13.92 -2.99
C GLU A 44 4.59 12.95 -1.81
N LEU A 45 3.50 12.92 -1.02
CA LEU A 45 3.31 11.94 0.06
C LEU A 45 3.28 10.51 -0.49
N PHE A 46 2.48 10.26 -1.53
CA PHE A 46 2.45 8.95 -2.19
C PHE A 46 3.77 8.64 -2.91
N THR A 47 4.43 9.66 -3.46
CA THR A 47 5.76 9.49 -4.05
C THR A 47 6.77 8.98 -3.00
N GLY A 48 6.76 9.53 -1.79
CA GLY A 48 7.59 9.06 -0.68
C GLY A 48 7.29 7.61 -0.28
N HIS A 49 6.00 7.23 -0.21
CA HIS A 49 5.60 5.85 0.06
C HIS A 49 6.11 4.88 -1.02
N LEU A 50 5.92 5.22 -2.30
CA LEU A 50 6.38 4.40 -3.42
C LEU A 50 7.91 4.26 -3.44
N GLN A 51 8.65 5.34 -3.19
CA GLN A 51 10.11 5.31 -3.12
C GLN A 51 10.61 4.41 -1.98
N TRP A 52 10.01 4.53 -0.80
CA TRP A 52 10.36 3.67 0.34
C TRP A 52 10.02 2.21 0.06
N LEU A 53 8.83 1.92 -0.47
CA LEU A 53 8.43 0.56 -0.83
C LEU A 53 9.35 -0.04 -1.90
N GLU A 54 9.69 0.72 -2.94
CA GLU A 54 10.59 0.29 -4.01
C GLU A 54 11.97 -0.11 -3.44
N GLN A 55 12.54 0.72 -2.56
CA GLN A 55 13.82 0.41 -1.91
C GLN A 55 13.78 -0.90 -1.11
N ASN A 56 12.67 -1.16 -0.42
CA ASN A 56 12.49 -2.39 0.34
C ASN A 56 12.26 -3.60 -0.57
N PHE A 57 11.52 -3.46 -1.68
CA PHE A 57 11.36 -4.53 -2.65
C PHE A 57 12.67 -4.86 -3.38
N LYS A 58 13.53 -3.86 -3.66
CA LYS A 58 14.89 -4.08 -4.20
C LYS A 58 15.74 -4.96 -3.27
N GLN A 59 15.61 -4.76 -1.96
CA GLN A 59 16.31 -5.58 -0.96
C GLN A 59 15.72 -7.00 -0.87
N LEU A 60 14.40 -7.14 -1.07
CA LEU A 60 13.72 -8.43 -1.06
C LEU A 60 14.10 -9.30 -2.26
N ASN A 61 14.10 -8.73 -3.46
CA ASN A 61 14.47 -9.42 -4.69
C ASN A 61 15.08 -8.43 -5.72
N PRO A 62 16.42 -8.32 -5.79
CA PRO A 62 17.09 -7.37 -6.66
C PRO A 62 16.83 -7.56 -8.17
N LYS A 63 16.39 -8.76 -8.57
CA LYS A 63 16.12 -9.10 -9.98
C LYS A 63 14.66 -8.85 -10.39
N ALA A 64 13.78 -8.57 -9.43
CA ALA A 64 12.37 -8.30 -9.68
C ALA A 64 12.13 -6.82 -9.99
N PRO A 65 11.04 -6.48 -10.72
CA PRO A 65 10.68 -5.08 -10.98
C PRO A 65 10.12 -4.43 -9.70
N ALA A 66 11.02 -3.96 -8.82
CA ALA A 66 10.67 -3.47 -7.48
C ALA A 66 9.66 -2.32 -7.48
N LEU A 67 9.76 -1.37 -8.41
CA LEU A 67 8.79 -0.26 -8.53
C LEU A 67 7.39 -0.79 -8.88
N ARG A 68 7.29 -1.80 -9.76
CA ARG A 68 6.01 -2.43 -10.08
C ARG A 68 5.39 -3.11 -8.86
N GLN A 69 6.21 -3.76 -8.03
CA GLN A 69 5.74 -4.39 -6.80
C GLN A 69 5.30 -3.37 -5.75
N ALA A 70 6.03 -2.25 -5.62
CA ALA A 70 5.66 -1.12 -4.77
C ALA A 70 4.32 -0.52 -5.17
N ILE A 71 4.15 -0.22 -6.47
CA ILE A 71 2.87 0.28 -7.01
C ILE A 71 1.75 -0.73 -6.76
N HIS A 72 2.00 -2.02 -7.00
CA HIS A 72 1.00 -3.04 -6.82
C HIS A 72 0.52 -3.12 -5.37
N LEU A 73 1.45 -3.25 -4.41
CA LEU A 73 1.10 -3.32 -2.98
C LEU A 73 0.33 -2.09 -2.53
N LEU A 74 0.80 -0.89 -2.86
CA LEU A 74 0.13 0.34 -2.46
C LEU A 74 -1.27 0.45 -3.08
N SER A 75 -1.43 0.04 -4.34
CA SER A 75 -2.74 0.04 -5.01
C SER A 75 -3.72 -0.93 -4.36
N LEU A 76 -3.28 -2.11 -3.94
CA LEU A 76 -4.12 -3.08 -3.23
C LEU A 76 -4.60 -2.49 -1.90
N LEU A 77 -3.69 -1.92 -1.10
CA LEU A 77 -4.03 -1.35 0.21
C LEU A 77 -4.97 -0.14 0.10
N GLU A 78 -4.71 0.79 -0.82
CA GLU A 78 -5.57 1.96 -1.04
C GLU A 78 -6.95 1.53 -1.56
N GLY A 79 -7.01 0.57 -2.48
CA GLY A 79 -8.27 0.03 -3.01
C GLY A 79 -9.10 -0.66 -1.93
N ALA A 80 -8.47 -1.51 -1.12
CA ALA A 80 -9.13 -2.22 -0.02
C ALA A 80 -9.63 -1.25 1.05
N THR A 81 -8.81 -0.24 1.39
CA THR A 81 -9.19 0.83 2.32
C THR A 81 -10.38 1.62 1.79
N LEU A 82 -10.38 1.99 0.50
CA LEU A 82 -11.49 2.70 -0.12
C LEU A 82 -12.79 1.91 -0.02
N LEU A 83 -12.77 0.61 -0.34
CA LEU A 83 -13.95 -0.25 -0.25
C LEU A 83 -14.41 -0.42 1.21
N ALA A 84 -13.49 -0.70 2.13
CA ALA A 84 -13.79 -0.87 3.55
C ALA A 84 -14.42 0.39 4.15
N HIS A 85 -13.87 1.57 3.84
CA HIS A 85 -14.43 2.85 4.26
C HIS A 85 -15.80 3.12 3.63
N SER A 86 -15.93 2.93 2.31
CA SER A 86 -17.18 3.21 1.58
C SER A 86 -18.35 2.34 2.05
N PHE A 87 -18.06 1.10 2.47
CA PHE A 87 -19.08 0.16 2.94
C PHE A 87 -19.19 0.08 4.47
N GLY A 88 -18.27 0.70 5.22
CA GLY A 88 -18.18 0.52 6.67
C GLY A 88 -17.93 -0.93 7.08
N ASP A 89 -17.30 -1.73 6.22
CA ASP A 89 -17.19 -3.18 6.36
C ASP A 89 -15.72 -3.64 6.36
N PRO A 90 -15.20 -4.16 7.49
CA PRO A 90 -13.80 -4.59 7.60
C PRO A 90 -13.45 -5.77 6.69
N LYS A 91 -14.42 -6.51 6.13
CA LYS A 91 -14.11 -7.69 5.31
C LYS A 91 -13.24 -7.33 4.11
N TYR A 92 -13.48 -6.18 3.47
CA TYR A 92 -12.78 -5.78 2.25
C TYR A 92 -11.28 -5.59 2.47
N ILE A 93 -10.90 -4.98 3.60
CA ILE A 93 -9.49 -4.79 3.94
C ILE A 93 -8.87 -6.04 4.54
N ASN A 94 -9.62 -6.83 5.32
CA ASN A 94 -9.11 -8.06 5.90
C ASN A 94 -8.78 -9.13 4.84
N GLU A 95 -9.67 -9.35 3.87
CA GLU A 95 -9.45 -10.28 2.76
C GLU A 95 -8.23 -9.87 1.92
N GLU A 96 -8.10 -8.57 1.61
CA GLU A 96 -6.95 -8.10 0.84
C GLU A 96 -5.64 -8.21 1.62
N LEU A 97 -5.65 -7.94 2.93
CA LEU A 97 -4.47 -8.11 3.78
C LEU A 97 -4.02 -9.58 3.85
N GLU A 98 -4.94 -10.55 3.82
CA GLU A 98 -4.61 -11.98 3.72
C GLU A 98 -3.97 -12.31 2.37
N SER A 99 -4.60 -11.90 1.27
CA SER A 99 -4.07 -12.04 -0.10
C SER A 99 -2.66 -11.45 -0.25
N ILE A 100 -2.42 -10.27 0.35
CA ILE A 100 -1.11 -9.62 0.35
C ILE A 100 -0.06 -10.44 1.11
N GLU A 101 -0.40 -11.01 2.27
CA GLU A 101 0.55 -11.83 3.05
C GLU A 101 0.93 -13.12 2.31
N GLU A 102 -0.01 -13.74 1.61
CA GLU A 102 0.24 -14.89 0.73
C GLU A 102 1.13 -14.51 -0.45
N TRP A 103 0.82 -13.39 -1.11
CA TRP A 103 1.60 -12.87 -2.22
C TRP A 103 3.04 -12.56 -1.79
N LEU A 104 3.26 -11.87 -0.67
CA LEU A 104 4.61 -11.59 -0.15
C LEU A 104 5.38 -12.87 0.16
N SER A 105 4.71 -13.90 0.69
CA SER A 105 5.32 -15.21 0.94
C SER A 105 5.76 -15.89 -0.37
N SER A 106 4.96 -15.79 -1.42
CA SER A 106 5.32 -16.32 -2.74
C SER A 106 6.54 -15.64 -3.35
N LEU A 107 6.72 -14.34 -3.11
CA LEU A 107 7.89 -13.58 -3.58
C LEU A 107 9.17 -13.99 -2.86
N GLU A 108 9.10 -14.22 -1.54
CA GLU A 108 10.22 -14.68 -0.72
C GLU A 108 10.69 -16.09 -1.15
N GLN A 109 9.75 -17.02 -1.38
CA GLN A 109 10.06 -18.36 -1.89
C GLN A 109 10.68 -18.32 -3.28
N SER A 110 10.14 -17.49 -4.18
CA SER A 110 10.66 -17.30 -5.54
C SER A 110 12.08 -16.70 -5.55
N ASN A 111 12.44 -15.92 -4.52
CA ASN A 111 13.78 -15.38 -4.37
C ASN A 111 14.77 -16.45 -3.89
N GLN A 112 14.37 -17.27 -2.91
CA GLN A 112 15.18 -18.40 -2.41
C GLN A 112 15.45 -19.46 -3.49
N ALA A 113 14.46 -19.77 -4.33
CA ALA A 113 14.62 -20.73 -5.43
C ALA A 113 15.51 -20.21 -6.59
N LYS A 114 15.86 -18.91 -6.60
CA LYS A 114 16.69 -18.26 -7.64
C LYS A 114 18.07 -17.83 -7.13
N GLN A 115 18.39 -18.10 -5.87
CA GLN A 115 19.73 -18.02 -5.28
C GLN A 115 20.44 -19.36 -5.44
#